data_AF-A0A0N7M8P0-F1
#
_entry.id   AF-A0A0N7M8P0-F1
#
_cell.length_a   1.000
_cell.length_b   1.000
_cell.length_c   1.000
_cell.angle_alpha   90.00
_cell.angle_beta   90.00
_cell.angle_gamma   90.00
#
_symmetry.space_group_name_H-M   'P 1'
#
loop_
_entity.id
_entity.type
_entity.pdbx_description
1 polymer ?
#
loop_
_entity_poly.entity_id
_entity_poly.type
_entity_poly.pdbx_seq_one_letter_code
_entity_poly.pdbx_strand_id
1 'polypeptide(L)' 'MAHTASAPRGVVVRPVLLIIIALTGILGFSLGQNWPPAASTTTEAAIPSEDWHGNVRRSTWSD' A
#
# COMPACT_ATOMS: atom_id res chain seq x y z
N MET A 1 -9.39 46.88 28.51
CA MET A 1 -9.57 45.68 27.69
C MET A 1 -8.34 45.53 26.81
N ALA A 2 -7.51 44.50 27.02
CA ALA A 2 -6.28 44.31 26.27
C ALA A 2 -6.55 43.38 25.09
N HIS A 3 -6.41 43.89 23.87
CA HIS A 3 -6.48 43.08 22.66
C HIS A 3 -5.17 42.31 22.51
N THR A 4 -5.19 41.01 22.76
CA THR A 4 -4.06 40.14 22.45
C THR A 4 -3.97 40.00 20.94
N ALA A 5 -3.06 40.75 20.32
CA ALA A 5 -2.71 40.56 18.92
C ALA A 5 -2.09 39.16 18.78
N SER A 6 -2.82 38.24 18.15
CA SER A 6 -2.27 36.95 17.73
C SER A 6 -1.28 37.22 16.60
N ALA A 7 0.01 37.22 16.90
CA ALA A 7 1.04 37.36 15.89
C ALA A 7 0.96 36.15 14.94
N PRO A 8 0.97 36.35 13.61
CA PRO A 8 0.95 35.23 12.68
C PRO A 8 2.22 34.42 12.88
N ARG A 9 2.05 33.16 13.32
CA ARG A 9 3.14 32.19 13.38
C ARG A 9 3.46 31.78 11.95
N GLY A 10 4.30 32.57 11.28
CA GLY A 10 4.85 32.21 9.97
C GLY A 10 5.55 30.86 10.10
N VAL A 11 5.03 29.84 9.41
CA VAL A 11 5.68 28.53 9.34
C VAL A 11 6.97 28.74 8.54
N VAL A 12 8.10 28.76 9.22
CA VAL A 12 9.41 28.86 8.56
C VAL A 12 9.72 27.50 7.96
N VAL A 13 9.37 27.33 6.68
CA VAL A 13 9.72 26.13 5.92
C VAL A 13 11.21 26.16 5.66
N ARG A 14 11.95 25.30 6.37
CA ARG A 14 13.41 25.15 6.18
C ARG A 14 13.65 24.26 4.96
N PRO A 15 14.39 24.70 3.93
CA PRO A 15 14.71 23.88 2.75
C PRO A 15 15.33 22.52 3.11
N VAL A 16 16.14 22.49 4.17
CA VAL A 16 16.73 21.25 4.71
C VAL A 16 15.65 20.24 5.14
N LEU A 17 14.56 20.70 5.74
CA LEU A 17 13.46 19.82 6.15
C LEU A 17 12.77 19.19 4.93
N LEU A 18 12.56 19.96 3.86
CA LEU A 18 11.99 19.46 2.62
C LEU A 18 12.89 18.39 1.97
N ILE A 19 14.21 18.61 1.99
CA ILE A 19 15.19 17.65 1.48
C ILE A 19 15.13 16.34 2.29
N ILE A 20 15.06 16.44 3.62
CA ILE A 20 14.95 15.25 4.49
C ILE A 20 13.67 14.47 4.19
N ILE A 21 12.53 15.15 4.05
CA ILE A 21 11.24 14.52 3.71
C ILE A 21 11.33 13.82 2.35
N ALA A 22 11.88 14.49 1.34
CA ALA A 22 12.03 13.93 -0.01
C ALA A 22 12.92 12.68 0.00
N LEU A 23 14.08 12.75 0.67
CA LEU A 23 15.00 11.61 0.78
C LEU A 23 14.36 10.44 1.50
N THR A 24 13.66 10.70 2.61
CA THR A 24 12.96 9.65 3.37
C THR A 24 11.89 8.98 2.51
N GLY A 25 11.15 9.76 1.72
CA GLY A 25 10.16 9.23 0.77
C GLY A 25 10.79 8.37 -0.32
N ILE A 26 11.88 8.82 -0.94
CA ILE A 26 12.60 8.06 -1.98
C ILE A 26 13.12 6.74 -1.43
N LEU A 27 13.73 6.74 -0.24
CA LEU A 27 14.23 5.53 0.41
C LEU A 27 13.10 4.55 0.73
N GLY A 28 12.03 5.03 1.37
CA GLY A 28 10.88 4.20 1.73
C GLY A 28 10.18 3.60 0.50
N PHE A 29 10.02 4.40 -0.55
CA PHE A 29 9.46 3.94 -1.82
C PHE A 29 10.34 2.87 -2.46
N SER A 30 11.66 3.11 -2.56
CA SER A 30 12.60 2.18 -3.18
C SER A 30 12.65 0.84 -2.43
N LEU A 31 12.62 0.87 -1.10
CA LEU A 31 12.54 -0.34 -0.27
C LEU A 31 11.20 -1.07 -0.45
N GLY A 32 10.10 -0.33 -0.57
CA GLY A 32 8.77 -0.88 -0.79
C GLY A 32 8.60 -1.56 -2.15
N GLN A 33 9.23 -1.05 -3.21
CA GLN A 33 9.19 -1.67 -4.54
C GLN A 33 9.85 -3.06 -4.56
N ASN A 34 10.87 -3.25 -3.73
CA ASN A 34 11.61 -4.51 -3.63
C ASN A 34 11.10 -5.41 -2.50
N TRP A 35 10.02 -5.01 -1.80
CA TRP A 35 9.45 -5.82 -0.75
C TRP A 35 8.77 -7.03 -1.39
N PRO A 36 9.24 -8.27 -1.10
CA PRO A 36 8.60 -9.45 -1.66
C PRO A 36 7.14 -9.48 -1.20
N PRO A 37 6.20 -9.88 -2.08
CA PRO A 37 4.83 -10.11 -1.65
C PRO A 37 4.89 -11.03 -0.44
N ALA A 38 4.27 -10.64 0.67
CA ALA A 38 4.07 -11.55 1.77
C ALA A 38 3.43 -12.79 1.17
N ALA A 39 4.08 -13.94 1.28
CA ALA A 39 3.63 -15.17 0.64
C ALA A 39 2.16 -15.34 1.01
N SER A 40 1.29 -15.16 0.01
CA SER A 40 -0.12 -15.46 0.16
C SER A 40 -0.16 -16.96 0.40
N THR A 41 -0.22 -17.39 1.66
CA THR A 41 -0.84 -18.68 1.99
C THR A 41 -2.35 -18.54 1.79
N THR A 42 -2.75 -17.96 0.67
CA THR A 42 -4.01 -18.30 0.05
C THR A 42 -3.67 -19.58 -0.67
N THR A 43 -3.87 -20.70 0.02
CA THR A 43 -4.26 -21.91 -0.67
C THR A 43 -5.38 -21.47 -1.59
N GLU A 44 -5.05 -21.26 -2.85
CA GLU A 44 -6.03 -21.16 -3.92
C GLU A 44 -6.65 -22.55 -3.96
N ALA A 45 -7.58 -22.78 -3.03
CA ALA A 45 -8.54 -23.84 -3.12
C ALA A 45 -9.23 -23.53 -4.43
N ALA A 46 -8.80 -24.21 -5.49
CA ALA A 46 -9.33 -24.08 -6.82
C ALA A 46 -10.85 -24.09 -6.69
N ILE A 47 -11.46 -22.91 -6.76
CA ILE A 47 -12.91 -22.80 -6.72
C ILE A 47 -13.31 -23.53 -7.99
N PRO A 48 -13.97 -24.70 -7.90
CA PRO A 48 -14.32 -25.41 -9.10
C PRO A 48 -15.21 -24.47 -9.90
N SER A 49 -14.79 -24.14 -11.13
CA SER A 49 -15.59 -23.29 -11.99
C SER A 49 -16.86 -24.06 -12.33
N GLU A 50 -17.93 -23.74 -11.63
CA GLU A 50 -19.28 -24.14 -12.00
C GLU A 50 -19.52 -23.53 -13.39
N ASP A 51 -19.87 -24.36 -14.37
CA ASP A 51 -20.39 -23.79 -15.60
C ASP A 51 -21.69 -23.02 -15.29
N TRP A 52 -22.10 -22.09 -16.17
CA TRP A 52 -23.32 -21.29 -15.97
C TRP A 52 -24.61 -22.14 -15.85
N HIS A 53 -24.51 -23.46 -16.11
CA HIS A 53 -25.57 -24.45 -15.95
C HIS A 53 -25.49 -25.22 -14.62
N GLY A 54 -24.58 -24.86 -13.72
CA GLY A 54 -24.42 -25.49 -12.40
C GLY A 54 -23.70 -26.84 -12.44
N ASN A 55 -23.07 -27.19 -13.57
CA ASN A 55 -22.27 -28.39 -13.68
C ASN A 55 -20.85 -28.09 -13.18
N VAL A 56 -20.53 -28.63 -12.00
CA VAL A 56 -19.18 -28.65 -11.45
C VAL A 56 -18.32 -29.53 -12.36
N ARG A 57 -17.38 -28.94 -13.14
CA ARG A 57 -16.39 -29.74 -13.85
C ARG A 57 -15.45 -30.40 -12.85
N ARG A 58 -15.75 -31.64 -12.47
CA ARG A 58 -14.81 -32.54 -11.78
C ARG A 58 -13.68 -32.87 -12.76
N SER A 59 -12.59 -32.11 -12.74
CA SER A 59 -11.35 -32.53 -13.38
C SER A 59 -10.79 -33.73 -12.60
N THR A 60 -11.25 -34.93 -12.94
CA THR A 60 -10.53 -36.16 -12.60
C THR A 60 -9.31 -36.22 -13.51
N TRP A 61 -8.18 -35.74 -13.03
CA TRP A 61 -6.91 -36.04 -13.68
C TRP A 61 -6.53 -37.48 -13.37
N SER A 62 -6.28 -38.27 -14.42
CA SER A 62 -5.41 -39.44 -14.40
C SER A 62 -4.42 -39.22 -15.53
N ASP A 63 -3.17 -38.97 -15.18
CA ASP A 63 -1.94 -39.45 -15.84
C ASP A 63 -0.73 -39.07 -14.97
#